data_AF-A0A1B6CDP5-F1
#
_entry.id   AF-A0A1B6CDP5-F1
#
_cell.length_a   1.000
_cell.length_b   1.000
_cell.length_c   1.000
_cell.angle_alpha   90.00
_cell.angle_beta   90.00
_cell.angle_gamma   90.00
#
_symmetry.space_group_name_H-M   'P 1'
#
loop_
_entity.id
_entity.type
_entity.pdbx_description
1 polymer ?
#
loop_
_entity_poly.entity_id
_entity_poly.type
_entity_poly.pdbx_seq_one_letter_code
_entity_poly.pdbx_strand_id
1 'polypeptide(L)'
;MAEEEEYPLHECVFCGNVRKLSALIRTYDVTKRDRHGNTALHLAVMLGRKECVQLLLAHGAPVKVKNFAGWSPLAEAISYGDRQTILSLVRKLKQQAREQMEDRRPNLVSALNQMGDFYMELKWDFQSWVPLVSRILPSDICRIHKRGSSIRLDTTLVDFNDMRWERGDISFLFNGDMKPNQSLTVLDNKAGL
;
A
#
# COMPACT_ATOMS: atom_id res chain seq x y z
N MET A 1 -31.39 22.17 24.03
CA MET A 1 -30.82 22.08 22.67
C MET A 1 -29.81 20.96 22.72
N ALA A 2 -30.14 19.79 22.16
CA ALA A 2 -29.18 18.68 22.08
C ALA A 2 -28.10 19.11 21.10
N GLU A 3 -26.86 19.28 21.60
CA GLU A 3 -25.69 19.39 20.73
C GLU A 3 -25.69 18.13 19.86
N GLU A 4 -25.88 18.29 18.55
CA GLU A 4 -25.74 17.18 17.62
C GLU A 4 -24.36 16.55 17.85
N GLU A 5 -24.32 15.26 18.18
CA GLU A 5 -23.07 14.49 18.37
C GLU A 5 -22.20 14.68 17.11
N GLU A 6 -21.23 15.60 17.16
CA GLU A 6 -20.45 16.02 15.98
C GLU A 6 -19.68 14.84 15.34
N TYR A 7 -19.42 13.79 16.13
CA TYR A 7 -18.68 12.60 15.75
C TYR A 7 -19.36 11.31 16.24
N PRO A 8 -20.51 10.93 15.67
CA PRO A 8 -21.36 9.88 16.25
C PRO A 8 -20.74 8.48 16.12
N LEU A 9 -19.96 8.22 15.06
CA LEU A 9 -19.20 6.97 14.94
C LEU A 9 -18.07 6.89 15.99
N HIS A 10 -17.37 7.99 16.25
CA HIS A 10 -16.31 8.06 17.25
C HIS A 10 -16.84 7.83 18.66
N GLU A 11 -17.97 8.43 19.00
CA GLU A 11 -18.62 8.22 20.29
C GLU A 11 -19.04 6.75 20.48
N CYS A 12 -19.63 6.13 19.46
CA CYS A 12 -19.98 4.71 19.53
C CYS A 12 -18.74 3.85 19.82
N VAL A 13 -17.61 4.16 19.18
CA VAL A 13 -16.34 3.46 19.41
C VAL A 13 -15.80 3.73 20.83
N PHE A 14 -15.83 4.98 21.28
CA PHE A 14 -15.37 5.38 22.61
C PHE A 14 -16.13 4.62 23.70
N CYS A 15 -17.46 4.63 23.62
CA CYS A 15 -18.37 3.93 24.51
C CYS A 15 -18.36 2.40 24.30
N GLY A 16 -17.74 1.88 23.23
CA GLY A 16 -17.74 0.46 22.89
C GLY A 16 -19.11 -0.09 22.45
N ASN A 17 -20.03 0.79 22.02
CA ASN A 17 -21.38 0.41 21.62
C ASN A 17 -21.41 -0.07 20.15
N VAL A 18 -21.04 -1.33 19.94
CA VAL A 18 -20.99 -1.97 18.61
C VAL A 18 -22.36 -1.99 17.92
N ARG A 19 -23.46 -2.08 18.69
CA ARG A 19 -24.81 -2.08 18.13
C ARG A 19 -25.18 -0.71 17.54
N LYS A 20 -24.96 0.38 18.29
CA LYS A 20 -25.16 1.76 17.79
C LYS A 20 -24.22 2.02 16.62
N LEU A 21 -22.96 1.57 16.70
CA LEU A 21 -22.00 1.68 15.59
C LEU A 21 -22.51 0.99 14.31
N SER A 22 -23.00 -0.24 14.41
CA SER A 22 -23.54 -1.02 13.27
C SER A 22 -24.76 -0.37 12.62
N ALA A 23 -25.61 0.29 13.40
CA ALA A 23 -26.74 1.04 12.87
C ALA A 23 -26.28 2.29 12.10
N LEU A 24 -25.34 3.05 12.65
CA LEU A 24 -24.92 4.34 12.11
C LEU A 24 -23.91 4.22 10.96
N ILE A 25 -23.09 3.17 10.92
CA ILE A 25 -22.01 3.03 9.91
C ILE A 25 -22.52 2.94 8.46
N ARG A 26 -23.81 2.69 8.26
CA ARG A 26 -24.45 2.66 6.93
C ARG A 26 -24.80 4.05 6.39
N THR A 27 -24.97 5.03 7.25
CA THR A 27 -25.41 6.39 6.89
C THR A 27 -24.33 7.44 7.11
N TYR A 28 -23.36 7.16 7.98
CA TYR A 28 -22.29 8.08 8.32
C TYR A 28 -20.97 7.73 7.62
N ASP A 29 -20.19 8.75 7.30
CA ASP A 29 -18.88 8.62 6.67
C ASP A 29 -17.82 8.08 7.63
N VAL A 30 -17.28 6.90 7.32
CA VAL A 30 -16.19 6.23 8.08
C VAL A 30 -14.84 6.94 7.95
N THR A 31 -14.70 7.88 7.01
CA THR A 31 -13.47 8.65 6.80
C THR A 31 -13.43 9.95 7.59
N LYS A 32 -14.56 10.34 8.22
CA LYS A 32 -14.65 11.55 9.04
C LYS A 32 -13.59 11.53 10.13
N ARG A 33 -12.94 12.69 10.33
CA ARG A 33 -11.90 12.89 11.34
C ARG A 33 -12.42 13.77 12.46
N ASP A 34 -12.04 13.46 13.70
CA ASP A 34 -12.30 14.30 14.86
C ASP A 34 -11.34 15.50 14.92
N ARG A 35 -11.46 16.30 15.99
CA ARG A 35 -10.60 17.45 16.29
C ARG A 35 -9.10 17.14 16.43
N HIS A 36 -8.72 15.86 16.56
CA HIS A 36 -7.33 15.40 16.63
C HIS A 36 -6.88 14.77 15.30
N GLY A 37 -7.72 14.81 14.27
CA GLY A 37 -7.47 14.16 12.98
C GLY A 37 -7.71 12.65 13.02
N ASN A 38 -8.22 12.09 14.12
CA ASN A 38 -8.47 10.66 14.26
C ASN A 38 -9.76 10.30 13.53
N THR A 39 -9.72 9.25 12.72
CA THR A 39 -10.95 8.56 12.28
C THR A 39 -11.47 7.64 13.38
N ALA A 40 -12.73 7.19 13.27
CA ALA A 40 -13.29 6.20 14.21
C ALA A 40 -12.43 4.92 14.30
N LEU A 41 -11.72 4.55 13.22
CA LEU A 41 -10.80 3.41 13.22
C LEU A 41 -9.54 3.66 14.07
N HIS A 42 -9.01 4.89 14.13
CA HIS A 42 -7.91 5.20 15.05
C HIS A 42 -8.34 4.94 16.50
N LEU A 43 -9.49 5.50 16.90
CA LEU A 43 -10.02 5.30 18.25
C LEU A 43 -10.27 3.82 18.56
N ALA A 44 -10.80 3.06 17.59
CA ALA A 44 -11.07 1.64 17.80
C ALA A 44 -9.79 0.84 18.05
N VAL A 45 -8.70 1.19 17.35
CA VAL A 45 -7.37 0.60 17.54
C VAL A 45 -6.76 1.03 18.88
N MET A 46 -6.71 2.34 19.15
CA MET A 46 -6.11 2.89 20.38
C MET A 46 -6.79 2.37 21.64
N LEU A 47 -8.11 2.17 21.60
CA LEU A 47 -8.91 1.66 22.72
C LEU A 47 -9.03 0.13 22.73
N GLY A 48 -8.39 -0.58 21.79
CA GLY A 48 -8.43 -2.06 21.71
C GLY A 48 -9.82 -2.64 21.43
N ARG A 49 -10.73 -1.89 20.80
CA ARG A 49 -12.12 -2.29 20.50
C ARG A 49 -12.17 -3.17 19.25
N LYS A 50 -11.76 -4.43 19.38
CA LYS A 50 -11.61 -5.39 18.26
C LYS A 50 -12.86 -5.52 17.38
N GLU A 51 -14.05 -5.59 17.98
CA GLU A 51 -15.31 -5.69 17.23
C GLU A 51 -15.58 -4.43 16.39
N CYS A 52 -15.35 -3.24 16.97
CA CYS A 52 -15.44 -1.98 16.24
C CYS A 52 -14.43 -1.92 15.09
N VAL A 53 -13.20 -2.38 15.31
CA VAL A 53 -12.17 -2.47 14.26
C VAL A 53 -12.68 -3.31 13.09
N GLN A 54 -13.16 -4.54 13.35
CA GLN A 54 -13.65 -5.42 12.28
C GLN A 54 -14.81 -4.79 11.51
N LEU A 55 -15.77 -4.19 12.23
CA LEU A 55 -16.92 -3.54 11.62
C LEU A 55 -16.50 -2.34 10.74
N LEU A 56 -15.61 -1.48 11.23
CA LEU A 56 -15.10 -0.34 10.46
C LEU A 56 -14.33 -0.77 9.22
N LEU A 57 -13.50 -1.82 9.32
CA LEU A 57 -12.77 -2.37 8.17
C LEU A 57 -13.70 -3.02 7.13
N ALA A 58 -14.76 -3.69 7.57
CA ALA A 58 -15.78 -4.24 6.68
C ALA A 58 -16.47 -3.13 5.86
N HIS A 59 -16.69 -1.97 6.46
CA HIS A 59 -17.24 -0.77 5.82
C HIS A 59 -16.20 0.12 5.13
N GLY A 60 -14.99 -0.40 4.85
CA GLY A 60 -14.02 0.28 4.00
C GLY A 60 -13.24 1.41 4.68
N ALA A 61 -13.23 1.48 6.02
CA ALA A 61 -12.45 2.49 6.73
C ALA A 61 -10.97 2.50 6.27
N PRO A 62 -10.40 3.69 5.99
CA PRO A 62 -9.04 3.80 5.48
C PRO A 62 -8.01 3.43 6.55
N VAL A 63 -7.01 2.64 6.19
CA VAL A 63 -5.98 2.17 7.14
C VAL A 63 -4.65 2.92 7.06
N LYS A 64 -4.44 3.74 6.01
CA LYS A 64 -3.22 4.57 5.82
C LYS A 64 -3.41 6.05 6.17
N VAL A 65 -4.64 6.46 6.49
CA VAL A 65 -4.93 7.85 6.84
C VAL A 65 -4.12 8.24 8.08
N LYS A 66 -3.52 9.42 8.08
CA LYS A 66 -2.76 9.93 9.24
C LYS A 66 -3.60 10.91 10.05
N ASN A 67 -3.57 10.77 11.38
CA ASN A 67 -4.04 11.78 12.32
C ASN A 67 -3.07 12.98 12.40
N PHE A 68 -3.37 13.98 13.23
CA PHE A 68 -2.54 15.18 13.35
C PHE A 68 -1.17 14.91 14.01
N ALA A 69 -1.02 13.79 14.71
CA ALA A 69 0.27 13.32 15.20
C ALA A 69 1.08 12.55 14.14
N GLY A 70 0.56 12.39 12.92
CA GLY A 70 1.23 11.70 11.82
C GLY A 70 1.10 10.17 11.84
N TRP A 71 0.34 9.61 12.79
CA TRP A 71 0.12 8.17 12.94
C TRP A 71 -1.08 7.71 12.13
N SER A 72 -0.95 6.52 11.54
CA SER A 72 -2.08 5.85 10.88
C SER A 72 -2.66 4.77 11.80
N PRO A 73 -3.91 4.29 11.58
CA PRO A 73 -4.47 3.23 12.40
C PRO A 73 -3.59 1.97 12.43
N LEU A 74 -2.91 1.65 11.32
CA LEU A 74 -1.95 0.54 11.29
C LEU A 74 -0.70 0.83 12.16
N ALA A 75 -0.20 2.06 12.13
CA ALA A 75 0.97 2.45 12.93
C ALA A 75 0.64 2.46 14.44
N GLU A 76 -0.55 2.92 14.81
CA GLU A 76 -1.09 2.78 16.18
C GLU A 76 -1.19 1.30 16.58
N ALA A 77 -1.74 0.43 15.74
CA ALA A 77 -1.86 -1.00 16.06
C ALA A 77 -0.49 -1.66 16.31
N ILE A 78 0.52 -1.24 15.55
CA ILE A 78 1.90 -1.73 15.69
C ILE A 78 2.51 -1.24 17.02
N SER A 79 2.29 0.01 17.42
CA SER A 79 2.84 0.56 18.66
C SER A 79 2.28 -0.13 19.91
N TYR A 80 1.01 -0.52 19.89
CA TYR A 80 0.36 -1.24 20.99
C TYR A 80 0.58 -2.77 20.95
N GLY A 81 1.11 -3.33 19.86
CA GLY A 81 1.48 -4.74 19.76
C GLY A 81 0.34 -5.75 19.60
N ASP A 82 -0.87 -5.32 19.21
CA ASP A 82 -2.00 -6.26 19.00
C ASP A 82 -1.91 -6.98 17.65
N ARG A 83 -1.31 -8.18 17.67
CA ARG A 83 -1.12 -9.03 16.48
C ARG A 83 -2.40 -9.26 15.67
N GLN A 84 -3.55 -9.46 16.31
CA GLN A 84 -4.80 -9.76 15.57
C GLN A 84 -5.30 -8.53 14.81
N THR A 85 -5.25 -7.37 15.45
CA THR A 85 -5.62 -6.09 14.84
C THR A 85 -4.65 -5.72 13.73
N ILE A 86 -3.34 -5.87 13.95
CA ILE A 86 -2.31 -5.65 12.92
C ILE A 86 -2.57 -6.51 11.68
N LEU A 87 -2.82 -7.82 11.86
CA LEU A 87 -3.09 -8.72 10.73
C LEU A 87 -4.35 -8.31 9.96
N SER A 88 -5.40 -7.89 10.65
CA SER A 88 -6.64 -7.43 10.02
C SER A 88 -6.42 -6.16 9.20
N LEU A 89 -5.67 -5.20 9.76
CA LEU A 89 -5.32 -3.94 9.09
C LEU A 89 -4.41 -4.16 7.88
N VAL A 90 -3.40 -5.03 7.98
CA VAL A 90 -2.50 -5.35 6.85
C VAL A 90 -3.27 -6.05 5.72
N ARG A 91 -4.19 -6.96 6.04
CA ARG A 91 -5.06 -7.57 5.02
C ARG A 91 -5.91 -6.52 4.33
N LYS A 92 -6.56 -5.62 5.08
CA LYS A 92 -7.37 -4.55 4.50
C LYS A 92 -6.52 -3.56 3.69
N LEU A 93 -5.31 -3.27 4.13
CA LEU A 93 -4.35 -2.44 3.40
C LEU A 93 -4.04 -3.03 2.02
N LYS A 94 -3.70 -4.31 1.95
CA LYS A 94 -3.42 -5.00 0.68
C LYS A 94 -4.63 -4.98 -0.24
N GLN A 95 -5.83 -5.18 0.32
CA GLN A 95 -7.08 -5.10 -0.44
C GLN A 95 -7.30 -3.69 -1.00
N GLN A 96 -7.23 -2.65 -0.18
CA GLN A 96 -7.42 -1.25 -0.60
C GLN A 96 -6.38 -0.82 -1.65
N ALA A 97 -5.12 -1.27 -1.51
CA ALA A 97 -4.07 -1.00 -2.49
C ALA A 97 -4.37 -1.66 -3.83
N ARG A 98 -4.88 -2.90 -3.82
CA ARG A 98 -5.29 -3.60 -5.03
C ARG A 98 -6.46 -2.88 -5.70
N GLU A 99 -7.52 -2.58 -4.97
CA GLU A 99 -8.69 -1.85 -5.48
C GLU A 99 -8.31 -0.51 -6.09
N GLN A 100 -7.42 0.25 -5.45
CA GLN A 100 -6.89 1.51 -5.99
C GLN A 100 -6.09 1.32 -7.28
N MET A 101 -5.29 0.26 -7.38
CA MET A 101 -4.55 -0.06 -8.60
C MET A 101 -5.50 -0.45 -9.74
N GLU A 102 -6.56 -1.20 -9.45
CA GLU A 102 -7.59 -1.57 -10.44
C GLU A 102 -8.30 -0.33 -10.99
N ASP A 103 -8.68 0.61 -10.14
CA ASP A 103 -9.34 1.86 -10.55
C ASP A 103 -8.45 2.72 -11.47
N ARG A 104 -7.13 2.73 -11.22
CA ARG A 104 -6.15 3.48 -12.03
C ARG A 104 -5.72 2.77 -13.31
N ARG A 105 -5.98 1.47 -13.42
CA ARG A 105 -5.50 0.63 -14.53
C ARG A 105 -5.95 1.14 -15.91
N PRO A 106 -7.23 1.52 -16.14
CA PRO A 106 -7.67 1.97 -17.46
C PRO A 106 -6.89 3.21 -17.94
N ASN A 107 -6.63 4.15 -17.03
CA ASN A 107 -5.86 5.36 -17.32
C ASN A 107 -4.40 5.01 -17.65
N LEU A 108 -3.80 4.07 -16.92
CA LEU A 108 -2.44 3.57 -17.21
C LEU A 108 -2.38 2.93 -18.60
N VAL A 109 -3.29 2.01 -18.92
CA VAL A 109 -3.33 1.31 -20.22
C VAL A 109 -3.56 2.30 -21.36
N SER A 110 -4.47 3.27 -21.18
CA SER A 110 -4.68 4.35 -22.15
C SER A 110 -3.41 5.17 -22.38
N ALA A 111 -2.71 5.56 -21.32
CA ALA A 111 -1.46 6.31 -21.43
C ALA A 111 -0.38 5.51 -22.17
N LEU A 112 -0.25 4.21 -21.90
CA LEU A 112 0.71 3.34 -22.60
C LEU A 112 0.39 3.21 -24.09
N ASN A 113 -0.88 3.11 -24.46
CA ASN A 113 -1.29 3.08 -25.86
C ASN A 113 -1.04 4.39 -26.60
N GLN A 114 -1.09 5.53 -25.90
CA GLN A 114 -0.77 6.84 -26.49
C GLN A 114 0.73 7.07 -26.65
N MET A 115 1.55 6.44 -25.82
CA MET A 115 3.00 6.45 -25.98
C MET A 115 3.41 5.61 -27.20
N GLY A 116 4.44 6.05 -27.95
CA GLY A 116 5.06 5.21 -28.97
C GLY A 116 5.73 3.98 -28.37
N ASP A 117 6.06 2.99 -29.21
CA ASP A 117 6.87 1.85 -28.79
C ASP A 117 8.32 2.28 -28.62
N PHE A 118 8.99 1.79 -27.57
CA PHE A 118 10.37 2.20 -27.29
C PHE A 118 11.17 1.12 -26.56
N TYR A 119 12.48 1.28 -26.68
CA TYR A 119 13.48 0.60 -25.88
C TYR A 119 14.30 1.64 -25.11
N MET A 120 14.56 1.36 -23.83
CA MET A 120 15.40 2.19 -22.99
C MET A 120 16.32 1.33 -22.13
N GLU A 121 17.58 1.71 -22.03
CA GLU A 121 18.55 1.12 -21.11
C GLU A 121 19.02 2.20 -20.13
N LEU A 122 18.68 2.05 -18.85
CA LEU A 122 19.12 2.92 -17.77
C LEU A 122 20.26 2.24 -17.02
N LYS A 123 21.43 2.86 -17.03
CA LYS A 123 22.58 2.44 -16.21
C LYS A 123 22.77 3.43 -15.10
N TRP A 124 22.93 2.94 -13.88
CA TRP A 124 23.28 3.78 -12.75
C TRP A 124 24.34 3.10 -11.88
N ASP A 125 25.18 3.93 -11.27
CA ASP A 125 26.21 3.58 -10.31
C ASP A 125 26.22 4.60 -9.16
N PHE A 126 26.32 4.11 -7.91
CA PHE A 126 26.53 5.01 -6.78
C PHE A 126 28.02 5.22 -6.54
N GLN A 127 28.38 6.47 -6.26
CA GLN A 127 29.76 6.88 -5.99
C GLN A 127 29.86 7.43 -4.57
N SER A 128 30.98 7.14 -3.90
CA SER A 128 31.30 7.67 -2.58
C SER A 128 32.61 8.45 -2.61
N TRP A 129 32.63 9.56 -1.86
CA TRP A 129 33.82 10.37 -1.61
C TRP A 129 34.84 9.64 -0.73
N VAL A 130 34.40 8.63 0.03
CA VAL A 130 35.28 7.76 0.82
C VAL A 130 36.02 6.78 -0.12
N PRO A 131 37.36 6.71 -0.06
CA PRO A 131 38.15 5.81 -0.91
C PRO A 131 37.69 4.35 -0.82
N LEU A 132 37.73 3.64 -1.97
CA LEU A 132 37.36 2.23 -2.14
C LEU A 132 35.88 1.87 -1.89
N VAL A 133 35.09 2.74 -1.26
CA VAL A 133 33.66 2.49 -0.99
C VAL A 133 32.86 2.37 -2.30
N SER A 134 33.23 3.11 -3.36
CA SER A 134 32.57 2.97 -4.68
C SER A 134 32.63 1.56 -5.27
N ARG A 135 33.57 0.69 -4.83
CA ARG A 135 33.65 -0.71 -5.30
C ARG A 135 32.59 -1.63 -4.69
N ILE A 136 31.99 -1.24 -3.57
CA ILE A 136 30.95 -2.00 -2.86
C ILE A 136 29.57 -1.34 -2.97
N LEU A 137 29.49 -0.20 -3.63
CA LEU A 137 28.24 0.50 -3.91
C LEU A 137 27.48 -0.18 -5.06
N PRO A 138 26.15 -0.11 -5.05
CA PRO A 138 25.34 -0.77 -6.04
C PRO A 138 25.52 -0.09 -7.41
N SER A 139 25.37 -0.90 -8.44
CA SER A 139 25.13 -0.46 -9.81
C SER A 139 24.13 -1.42 -10.43
N ASP A 140 23.25 -0.89 -11.26
CA ASP A 140 22.26 -1.70 -11.97
C ASP A 140 22.11 -1.21 -13.42
N ILE A 141 21.67 -2.15 -14.25
CA ILE A 141 21.30 -1.92 -15.63
C ILE A 141 19.83 -2.33 -15.74
N CYS A 142 18.95 -1.35 -15.83
CA CYS A 142 17.53 -1.56 -16.04
C CYS A 142 17.22 -1.40 -17.53
N ARG A 143 16.67 -2.45 -18.16
CA ARG A 143 16.22 -2.40 -19.56
C ARG A 143 14.71 -2.41 -19.61
N ILE A 144 14.13 -1.43 -20.30
CA ILE A 144 12.69 -1.28 -20.44
C ILE A 144 12.34 -1.41 -21.92
N HIS A 145 11.49 -2.39 -22.22
CA HIS A 145 10.91 -2.60 -23.53
C HIS A 145 9.42 -2.32 -23.43
N LYS A 146 8.91 -1.39 -24.21
CA LYS A 146 7.50 -1.07 -24.25
C LYS A 146 6.97 -1.34 -25.65
N ARG A 147 5.86 -2.07 -25.74
CA ARG A 147 5.14 -2.34 -26.99
C ARG A 147 3.63 -2.33 -26.75
N GLY A 148 2.91 -1.43 -27.43
CA GLY A 148 1.47 -1.23 -27.19
C GLY A 148 1.18 -0.94 -25.72
N SER A 149 0.28 -1.71 -25.11
CA SER A 149 -0.05 -1.62 -23.68
C SER A 149 0.85 -2.47 -22.77
N SER A 150 1.88 -3.12 -23.32
CA SER A 150 2.76 -4.05 -22.61
C SER A 150 4.12 -3.44 -22.30
N ILE A 151 4.66 -3.76 -21.12
CA ILE A 151 5.99 -3.34 -20.66
C ILE A 151 6.75 -4.55 -20.14
N ARG A 152 7.99 -4.71 -20.58
CA ARG A 152 8.98 -5.60 -19.97
C ARG A 152 10.07 -4.76 -19.33
N LEU A 153 10.35 -5.01 -18.06
CA LEU A 153 11.46 -4.41 -17.33
C LEU A 153 12.40 -5.53 -16.88
N ASP A 154 13.66 -5.48 -17.31
CA ASP A 154 14.71 -6.39 -16.86
C ASP A 154 15.64 -5.62 -15.91
N THR A 155 15.99 -6.20 -14.76
CA THR A 155 16.92 -5.62 -13.77
C THR A 155 17.89 -6.69 -13.28
N THR A 156 19.12 -6.26 -12.97
CA THR A 156 20.17 -7.13 -12.41
C THR A 156 20.26 -7.04 -10.88
N LEU A 157 19.49 -6.17 -10.25
CA LEU A 157 19.48 -5.97 -8.80
C LEU A 157 18.24 -6.63 -8.19
N VAL A 158 18.45 -7.60 -7.30
CA VAL A 158 17.38 -8.40 -6.68
C VAL A 158 17.03 -7.89 -5.30
N ASP A 159 18.03 -7.80 -4.44
CA ASP A 159 17.85 -7.48 -3.03
C ASP A 159 19.11 -6.87 -2.40
N PHE A 160 18.98 -6.41 -1.16
CA PHE A 160 20.05 -5.92 -0.31
C PHE A 160 19.96 -6.53 1.09
N ASN A 161 20.76 -7.58 1.32
CA ASN A 161 20.82 -8.29 2.60
C ASN A 161 22.25 -8.22 3.17
N ASP A 162 22.36 -8.02 4.49
CA ASP A 162 23.64 -8.00 5.23
C ASP A 162 24.72 -7.09 4.61
N MET A 163 24.32 -5.90 4.17
CA MET A 163 25.19 -4.93 3.49
C MET A 163 25.81 -5.44 2.17
N ARG A 164 25.23 -6.48 1.56
CA ARG A 164 25.62 -7.05 0.28
C ARG A 164 24.48 -6.96 -0.73
N TRP A 165 24.85 -6.66 -1.97
CA TRP A 165 23.91 -6.60 -3.08
C TRP A 165 23.74 -7.98 -3.69
N GLU A 166 22.49 -8.43 -3.79
CA GLU A 166 22.15 -9.65 -4.50
C GLU A 166 21.94 -9.32 -5.98
N ARG A 167 22.83 -9.84 -6.83
CA ARG A 167 22.72 -9.68 -8.29
C ARG A 167 22.01 -10.85 -8.92
N GLY A 168 20.89 -10.57 -9.58
CA GLY A 168 20.08 -11.55 -10.28
C GLY A 168 19.83 -11.18 -11.72
N ASP A 169 18.79 -11.79 -12.26
CA ASP A 169 18.24 -11.52 -13.58
C ASP A 169 16.72 -11.66 -13.45
N ILE A 170 16.06 -10.55 -13.12
CA ILE A 170 14.62 -10.51 -12.90
C ILE A 170 13.96 -9.74 -14.03
N SER A 171 12.94 -10.35 -14.63
CA SER A 171 12.07 -9.72 -15.62
C SER A 171 10.68 -9.50 -15.06
N PHE A 172 10.23 -8.25 -15.04
CA PHE A 172 8.86 -7.86 -14.78
C PHE A 172 8.13 -7.70 -16.11
N LEU A 173 7.05 -8.46 -16.30
CA LEU A 173 6.22 -8.43 -17.50
C LEU A 173 4.84 -7.89 -17.14
N PHE A 174 4.52 -6.71 -17.64
CA PHE A 174 3.18 -6.13 -17.58
C PHE A 174 2.48 -6.24 -18.92
N ASN A 175 1.26 -6.78 -18.94
CA ASN A 175 0.40 -6.84 -20.11
C ASN A 175 -0.92 -6.10 -19.82
N GLY A 176 -1.11 -4.96 -20.50
CA GLY A 176 -2.30 -4.12 -20.36
C GLY A 176 -3.59 -4.77 -20.84
N ASP A 177 -3.51 -5.72 -21.78
CA ASP A 177 -4.67 -6.35 -22.42
C ASP A 177 -5.22 -7.54 -21.59
N MET A 178 -4.43 -8.04 -20.63
CA MET A 178 -4.82 -9.13 -19.75
C MET A 178 -5.70 -8.66 -18.59
N LYS A 179 -6.44 -9.62 -18.01
CA LYS A 179 -7.16 -9.39 -16.76
C LYS A 179 -6.18 -9.01 -15.64
N PRO A 180 -6.60 -8.20 -14.66
CA PRO A 180 -5.68 -7.64 -13.69
C PRO A 180 -4.88 -8.66 -12.88
N ASN A 181 -5.54 -9.76 -12.48
CA ASN A 181 -4.92 -10.88 -11.75
C ASN A 181 -3.87 -11.67 -12.55
N GLN A 182 -3.75 -11.43 -13.86
CA GLN A 182 -2.80 -12.09 -14.77
C GLN A 182 -1.93 -11.08 -15.53
N SER A 183 -2.11 -9.78 -15.25
CA SER A 183 -1.50 -8.71 -16.03
C SER A 183 -0.05 -8.41 -15.65
N LEU A 184 0.42 -8.91 -14.51
CA LEU A 184 1.79 -8.73 -14.05
C LEU A 184 2.39 -10.09 -13.73
N THR A 185 3.55 -10.39 -14.31
CA THR A 185 4.32 -11.60 -14.03
C THR A 185 5.75 -11.19 -13.70
N VAL A 186 6.31 -11.80 -12.66
CA VAL A 186 7.72 -11.63 -12.29
C VAL A 186 8.42 -12.95 -12.57
N LEU A 187 9.48 -12.89 -13.36
CA LEU A 187 10.32 -14.04 -13.70
C LEU A 187 11.68 -13.85 -13.06
N ASP A 188 12.11 -14.81 -12.26
CA ASP A 188 13.50 -14.93 -11.83
C ASP A 188 14.21 -15.89 -12.79
N ASN A 189 15.06 -15.34 -13.67
CA ASN A 189 15.73 -16.09 -14.71
C ASN A 189 16.93 -16.92 -14.20
N LYS A 190 17.33 -16.74 -12.92
CA LYS A 190 18.41 -17.53 -12.29
C LYS A 190 17.90 -18.63 -11.37
N ALA A 191 16.65 -18.57 -10.93
CA ALA A 191 15.99 -19.67 -10.25
C ALA A 191 15.66 -20.80 -11.25
N GLY A 192 16.67 -21.54 -11.69
CA GLY A 192 16.50 -22.74 -12.50
C GLY A 192 15.88 -23.90 -11.71
N LEU A 193 15.12 -24.72 -12.44
CA LEU A 193 14.51 -26.03 -12.11
C LEU A 193 15.21 -26.87 -11.04
#